data_AF-B7ZPW1-F1
#
_entry.id   AF-B7ZPW1-F1
#
_cell.length_a   1.000
_cell.length_b   1.000
_cell.length_c   1.000
_cell.angle_alpha   90.00
_cell.angle_beta   90.00
_cell.angle_gamma   90.00
#
_symmetry.space_group_name_H-M   'P 1'
#
loop_
_entity.id
_entity.type
_entity.pdbx_description
1 polymer ?
#
loop_
_entity_poly.entity_id
_entity_poly.type
_entity_poly.pdbx_seq_one_letter_code
_entity_poly.pdbx_strand_id
1 'polypeptide(L)'
;MEEEHINQRPSATVEEYSYSEADFVFSGLSWKERRQYAEDTSFLSPFDKALQSKWEQKMNEGLFRYPLRNLQTKILPGSLSYVAQLNIQRSINRRKPEDIWSIQQKFNPNQFNYNKIKPEEIVFQMIRSETEHCVDSDKVHGSSVNGMGTSDCKSGSTHQRCCILECKGGCTLVVINVSPLEFGHVLFMPDPSLCLPQILTEDLMLFGLESVLLSAHPGFRVGFNSLGGFASVNHLHLHGFYLDHDLFIESSSSKPLCPEMNFHLITHFPAPSFLFYTDGRNLKSTAQNICKVTDFLVAKNIAHNLFITRGSNPDTGNGSEGRNGIRVNIWARKPSFGAKEVSAFNVALCELAGHLPVKNQEDFNSITEDSVIDIIHNCLLADDEFTQLSLDLVEYLRK
;
A
#
# COMPACT_ATOMS: atom_id res chain seq x y z
N MET A 1 -31.45 -44.50 16.21
CA MET A 1 -29.99 -44.34 16.39
C MET A 1 -29.36 -44.68 15.07
N GLU A 2 -28.97 -43.67 14.31
CA GLU A 2 -27.78 -43.68 13.44
C GLU A 2 -27.55 -42.22 13.07
N GLU A 3 -26.39 -41.73 13.48
CA GLU A 3 -26.04 -40.33 13.62
C GLU A 3 -25.75 -39.69 12.25
N GLU A 4 -26.44 -38.58 11.96
CA GLU A 4 -26.00 -37.67 10.90
C GLU A 4 -24.68 -37.02 11.35
N HIS A 5 -23.58 -37.47 10.76
CA HIS A 5 -22.30 -36.78 10.83
C HIS A 5 -22.43 -35.40 10.14
N ILE A 6 -22.83 -34.39 10.93
CA ILE A 6 -22.62 -32.99 10.59
C ILE A 6 -21.11 -32.79 10.56
N ASN A 7 -20.57 -32.82 9.35
CA ASN A 7 -19.17 -32.50 9.09
C ASN A 7 -18.99 -31.00 9.35
N GLN A 8 -18.74 -30.64 10.62
CA GLN A 8 -18.29 -29.32 11.00
C GLN A 8 -16.91 -29.12 10.36
N ARG A 9 -16.87 -28.50 9.18
CA ARG A 9 -15.62 -27.92 8.68
C ARG A 9 -15.11 -26.99 9.78
N PRO A 10 -13.85 -27.13 10.23
CA PRO A 10 -13.31 -26.22 11.23
C PRO A 10 -13.49 -24.80 10.71
N SER A 11 -14.08 -23.95 11.54
CA SER A 11 -14.01 -22.50 11.35
C SER A 11 -12.53 -22.18 11.23
N ALA A 12 -12.06 -21.87 10.02
CA ALA A 12 -10.66 -21.55 9.78
C ALA A 12 -10.36 -20.26 10.55
N THR A 13 -9.78 -20.39 11.73
CA THR A 13 -9.28 -19.26 12.50
C THR A 13 -8.15 -18.65 11.69
N VAL A 14 -8.31 -17.38 11.31
CA VAL A 14 -7.25 -16.62 10.64
C VAL A 14 -6.04 -16.57 11.57
N GLU A 15 -4.86 -16.87 11.03
CA GLU A 15 -3.61 -16.79 11.78
C GLU A 15 -3.33 -15.34 12.19
N GLU A 16 -2.94 -15.13 13.44
CA GLU A 16 -2.64 -13.80 13.99
C GLU A 16 -1.13 -13.56 14.00
N TYR A 17 -0.70 -12.38 13.52
CA TYR A 17 0.67 -11.90 13.62
C TYR A 17 0.67 -10.65 14.52
N SER A 18 1.20 -10.79 15.73
CA SER A 18 1.31 -9.67 16.68
C SER A 18 2.64 -8.93 16.49
N TYR A 19 2.61 -7.61 16.60
CA TYR A 19 3.82 -6.79 16.52
C TYR A 19 3.74 -5.56 17.43
N SER A 20 4.88 -4.97 17.75
CA SER A 20 5.02 -3.77 18.57
C SER A 20 6.12 -2.87 18.03
N GLU A 21 6.32 -1.70 18.65
CA GLU A 21 7.43 -0.82 18.30
C GLU A 21 8.82 -1.46 18.53
N ALA A 22 8.90 -2.48 19.40
CA ALA A 22 10.15 -3.20 19.64
C ALA A 22 10.60 -4.04 18.43
N ASP A 23 9.69 -4.33 17.50
CA ASP A 23 9.96 -5.10 16.28
C ASP A 23 10.44 -4.21 15.12
N PHE A 24 10.48 -2.89 15.30
CA PHE A 24 10.85 -1.94 14.25
C PHE A 24 12.36 -1.92 13.98
N VAL A 25 12.70 -1.92 12.70
CA VAL A 25 14.07 -1.82 12.16
C VAL A 25 14.38 -0.36 11.83
N PHE A 26 15.02 0.33 12.77
CA PHE A 26 15.32 1.76 12.63
C PHE A 26 16.61 2.06 11.85
N SER A 27 17.56 1.14 11.78
CA SER A 27 18.89 1.39 11.21
C SER A 27 19.50 0.17 10.53
N GLY A 28 20.66 0.35 9.87
CA GLY A 28 21.42 -0.73 9.25
C GLY A 28 20.91 -1.15 7.87
N LEU A 29 20.09 -0.31 7.22
CA LEU A 29 19.60 -0.59 5.88
C LEU A 29 20.44 0.14 4.84
N SER A 30 21.04 -0.59 3.90
CA SER A 30 21.64 -0.03 2.71
C SER A 30 21.56 -1.01 1.52
N TRP A 31 21.51 -0.46 0.31
CA TRP A 31 21.57 -1.27 -0.90
C TRP A 31 22.95 -1.88 -1.16
N LYS A 32 24.00 -1.28 -0.62
CA LYS A 32 25.36 -1.80 -0.73
C LYS A 32 25.53 -3.07 0.09
N GLU A 33 25.09 -3.07 1.34
CA GLU A 33 25.09 -4.26 2.19
C GLU A 33 24.15 -5.33 1.60
N ARG A 34 22.94 -4.95 1.17
CA ARG A 34 22.02 -5.88 0.49
C ARG A 34 22.66 -6.59 -0.70
N ARG A 35 23.38 -5.86 -1.57
CA ARG A 35 24.06 -6.42 -2.75
C ARG A 35 25.25 -7.32 -2.39
N GLN A 36 25.93 -7.05 -1.27
CA GLN A 36 27.05 -7.88 -0.81
C GLN A 36 26.61 -9.27 -0.34
N TYR A 37 25.38 -9.39 0.15
CA TYR A 37 24.82 -10.62 0.70
C TYR A 37 23.61 -11.10 -0.12
N ALA A 38 23.76 -11.18 -1.44
CA ALA A 38 22.64 -11.39 -2.39
C ALA A 38 21.75 -12.60 -2.06
N GLU A 39 22.35 -13.74 -1.66
CA GLU A 39 21.64 -14.99 -1.33
C GLU A 39 21.39 -15.20 0.18
N ASP A 40 21.92 -14.32 1.04
CA ASP A 40 21.74 -14.45 2.48
C ASP A 40 20.38 -13.90 2.90
N THR A 41 19.58 -14.70 3.58
CA THR A 41 18.28 -14.29 4.13
C THR A 41 18.31 -14.11 5.64
N SER A 42 19.49 -14.22 6.26
CA SER A 42 19.68 -14.07 7.71
C SER A 42 19.29 -12.67 8.20
N PHE A 43 19.45 -11.65 7.36
CA PHE A 43 19.10 -10.26 7.65
C PHE A 43 17.60 -10.01 7.73
N LEU A 44 16.76 -10.90 7.19
CA LEU A 44 15.31 -10.73 7.19
C LEU A 44 14.75 -10.70 8.62
N SER A 45 13.84 -9.75 8.87
CA SER A 45 13.14 -9.65 10.15
C SER A 45 12.15 -10.82 10.34
N PRO A 46 11.61 -11.02 11.55
CA PRO A 46 10.51 -11.96 11.76
C PRO A 46 9.31 -11.68 10.83
N PHE A 47 9.00 -10.40 10.58
CA PHE A 47 7.94 -9.98 9.68
C PHE A 47 8.22 -10.41 8.25
N ASP A 48 9.44 -10.18 7.76
CA ASP A 48 9.84 -10.60 6.42
C ASP A 48 9.73 -12.11 6.23
N LYS A 49 10.27 -12.88 7.18
CA LYS A 49 10.22 -14.34 7.15
C LYS A 49 8.78 -14.87 7.15
N ALA A 50 7.91 -14.29 7.98
CA ALA A 50 6.50 -14.66 8.04
C ALA A 50 5.77 -14.34 6.73
N LEU A 51 5.92 -13.11 6.21
CA LEU A 51 5.24 -12.67 5.00
C LEU A 51 5.70 -13.47 3.76
N GLN A 52 7.01 -13.61 3.58
CA GLN A 52 7.60 -14.31 2.44
C GLN A 52 7.22 -15.79 2.44
N SER A 53 7.39 -16.49 3.56
CA SER A 53 7.09 -17.93 3.66
C SER A 53 5.60 -18.23 3.40
N LYS A 54 4.68 -17.42 3.95
CA LYS A 54 3.24 -17.58 3.73
C LYS A 54 2.84 -17.24 2.30
N TRP A 55 3.45 -16.22 1.70
CA TRP A 55 3.20 -15.89 0.30
C TRP A 55 3.67 -17.02 -0.64
N GLU A 56 4.86 -17.58 -0.41
CA GLU A 56 5.39 -18.73 -1.14
C GLU A 56 4.53 -19.98 -0.96
N GLN A 57 4.11 -20.28 0.27
CA GLN A 57 3.19 -21.36 0.57
C GLN A 57 1.93 -21.25 -0.30
N LYS A 58 1.30 -20.08 -0.34
CA LYS A 58 0.10 -19.84 -1.16
C LYS A 58 0.37 -19.91 -2.66
N MET A 59 1.58 -19.58 -3.09
CA MET A 59 2.00 -19.71 -4.49
C MET A 59 2.09 -21.19 -4.87
N ASN A 60 2.66 -22.01 -3.99
CA ASN A 60 2.76 -23.47 -4.16
C ASN A 60 1.38 -24.15 -4.09
N GLU A 61 0.44 -23.61 -3.32
CA GLU A 61 -0.96 -24.06 -3.27
C GLU A 61 -1.78 -23.65 -4.51
N GLY A 62 -1.22 -22.83 -5.42
CA GLY A 62 -1.89 -22.45 -6.67
C GLY A 62 -3.01 -21.43 -6.50
N LEU A 63 -2.95 -20.58 -5.47
CA LEU A 63 -3.99 -19.60 -5.16
C LEU A 63 -3.91 -18.31 -6.02
N PHE A 64 -2.86 -18.16 -6.83
CA PHE A 64 -2.65 -17.03 -7.72
C PHE A 64 -3.20 -17.32 -9.12
N ARG A 65 -3.59 -16.28 -9.86
CA ARG A 65 -4.10 -16.43 -11.24
C ARG A 65 -3.05 -16.95 -12.22
N TYR A 66 -1.79 -16.74 -11.91
CA TYR A 66 -0.64 -17.21 -12.67
C TYR A 66 0.55 -17.38 -11.71
N PRO A 67 1.47 -18.31 -12.01
CA PRO A 67 2.71 -18.39 -11.26
C PRO A 67 3.56 -17.15 -11.54
N LEU A 68 4.08 -16.52 -10.49
CA LEU A 68 5.11 -15.49 -10.64
C LEU A 68 6.47 -16.20 -10.75
N ARG A 69 7.01 -16.26 -11.97
CA ARG A 69 8.36 -16.78 -12.24
C ARG A 69 9.37 -15.65 -12.10
N ASN A 70 10.67 -15.97 -12.15
CA ASN A 70 11.74 -14.99 -12.27
C ASN A 70 11.42 -14.03 -13.44
N LEU A 71 11.04 -12.80 -13.11
CA LEU A 71 10.67 -11.79 -14.09
C LEU A 71 11.92 -11.36 -14.85
N GLN A 72 11.84 -11.31 -16.17
CA GLN A 72 12.93 -10.71 -16.96
C GLN A 72 13.03 -9.25 -16.55
N THR A 73 14.18 -8.89 -15.98
CA THR A 73 14.41 -7.58 -15.38
C THR A 73 15.59 -6.91 -16.05
N LYS A 74 15.47 -5.62 -16.40
CA LYS A 74 16.58 -4.79 -16.87
C LYS A 74 16.51 -3.41 -16.25
N ILE A 75 17.67 -2.83 -15.98
CA ILE A 75 17.79 -1.42 -15.63
C ILE A 75 17.92 -0.62 -16.93
N LEU A 76 17.05 0.36 -17.12
CA LEU A 76 17.13 1.20 -18.31
C LEU A 76 18.36 2.11 -18.22
N PRO A 77 19.14 2.24 -19.31
CA PRO A 77 20.26 3.18 -19.33
C PRO A 77 19.73 4.61 -19.24
N GLY A 78 20.27 5.38 -18.30
CA GLY A 78 19.88 6.76 -18.06
C GLY A 78 20.19 7.21 -16.64
N SER A 79 19.76 8.42 -16.31
CA SER A 79 20.01 9.05 -15.02
C SER A 79 19.09 8.54 -13.90
N LEU A 80 17.91 8.01 -14.27
CA LEU A 80 16.95 7.48 -13.30
C LEU A 80 17.05 6.00 -13.04
N SER A 81 17.69 5.25 -13.93
CA SER A 81 17.90 3.81 -13.73
C SER A 81 16.57 3.07 -13.47
N TYR A 82 15.55 3.35 -14.29
CA TYR A 82 14.26 2.65 -14.18
C TYR A 82 14.42 1.13 -14.18
N VAL A 83 13.69 0.46 -13.29
CA VAL A 83 13.66 -0.99 -13.20
C VAL A 83 12.51 -1.50 -14.06
N ALA A 84 12.81 -1.98 -15.26
CA ALA A 84 11.82 -2.58 -16.14
C ALA A 84 11.72 -4.09 -15.92
N GLN A 85 10.51 -4.60 -15.73
CA GLN A 85 10.21 -6.01 -15.55
C GLN A 85 9.12 -6.47 -16.52
N LEU A 86 9.39 -7.52 -17.27
CA LEU A 86 8.41 -8.09 -18.19
C LEU A 86 7.43 -8.99 -17.42
N ASN A 87 6.16 -8.59 -17.34
CA ASN A 87 5.10 -9.35 -16.69
C ASN A 87 3.85 -9.49 -17.57
N ILE A 88 4.00 -10.29 -18.64
CA ILE A 88 2.94 -10.55 -19.63
C ILE A 88 1.71 -11.19 -18.99
N GLN A 89 1.91 -12.16 -18.09
CA GLN A 89 0.82 -12.88 -17.44
C GLN A 89 -0.04 -11.94 -16.59
N ARG A 90 0.56 -10.94 -15.94
CA ARG A 90 -0.21 -9.91 -15.24
C ARG A 90 -1.07 -9.10 -16.18
N SER A 91 -0.55 -8.71 -17.35
CA SER A 91 -1.32 -7.96 -18.35
C SER A 91 -2.57 -8.73 -18.78
N ILE A 92 -2.42 -10.03 -19.06
CA ILE A 92 -3.50 -10.88 -19.59
C ILE A 92 -4.52 -11.28 -18.50
N ASN A 93 -4.05 -11.64 -17.31
CA ASN A 93 -4.90 -12.25 -16.28
C ASN A 93 -5.46 -11.24 -15.26
N ARG A 94 -5.05 -9.97 -15.32
CA ARG A 94 -5.58 -8.94 -14.43
C ARG A 94 -7.07 -8.74 -14.71
N ARG A 95 -7.83 -8.51 -13.64
CA ARG A 95 -9.26 -8.19 -13.75
C ARG A 95 -9.43 -6.90 -14.55
N LYS A 96 -10.52 -6.79 -15.30
CA LYS A 96 -10.98 -5.50 -15.79
C LYS A 96 -11.22 -4.57 -14.57
N PRO A 97 -10.68 -3.34 -14.56
CA PRO A 97 -10.99 -2.36 -13.52
C PRO A 97 -12.49 -2.07 -13.46
N GLU A 98 -12.95 -1.62 -12.29
CA GLU A 98 -14.29 -1.07 -12.14
C GLU A 98 -14.47 0.23 -12.94
N ASP A 99 -15.70 0.51 -13.37
CA ASP A 99 -16.04 1.80 -13.95
C ASP A 99 -16.03 2.86 -12.84
N ILE A 100 -14.99 3.69 -12.86
CA ILE A 100 -14.74 4.76 -11.90
C ILE A 100 -15.05 6.10 -12.58
N TRP A 101 -15.89 6.92 -11.93
CA TRP A 101 -16.34 8.21 -12.45
C TRP A 101 -15.89 9.41 -11.61
N SER A 102 -15.48 9.16 -10.36
CA SER A 102 -15.03 10.19 -9.42
C SER A 102 -14.06 9.60 -8.41
N ILE A 103 -13.21 10.45 -7.84
CA ILE A 103 -12.34 10.09 -6.72
C ILE A 103 -13.19 9.73 -5.49
N GLN A 104 -14.35 10.38 -5.31
CA GLN A 104 -15.27 10.19 -4.19
C GLN A 104 -16.40 9.19 -4.51
N GLN A 105 -16.20 8.31 -5.48
CA GLN A 105 -17.21 7.30 -5.82
C GLN A 105 -17.52 6.42 -4.61
N LYS A 106 -18.82 6.29 -4.30
CA LYS A 106 -19.29 5.47 -3.18
C LYS A 106 -18.99 3.99 -3.42
N PHE A 107 -18.71 3.28 -2.33
CA PHE A 107 -18.60 1.82 -2.34
C PHE A 107 -19.88 1.20 -2.92
N ASN A 108 -19.72 0.16 -3.75
CA ASN A 108 -20.83 -0.57 -4.34
C ASN A 108 -20.72 -2.08 -4.06
N PRO A 109 -21.59 -2.65 -3.19
CA PRO A 109 -21.50 -4.08 -2.83
C PRO A 109 -21.75 -5.03 -4.01
N ASN A 110 -22.40 -4.55 -5.07
CA ASN A 110 -22.69 -5.35 -6.27
C ASN A 110 -21.46 -5.49 -7.19
N GLN A 111 -20.52 -4.55 -7.13
CA GLN A 111 -19.22 -4.68 -7.79
C GLN A 111 -18.32 -5.64 -7.00
N PHE A 112 -17.20 -6.04 -7.58
CA PHE A 112 -16.24 -6.85 -6.81
C PHE A 112 -15.73 -6.03 -5.62
N ASN A 113 -15.48 -6.71 -4.50
CA ASN A 113 -14.93 -6.09 -3.31
C ASN A 113 -14.31 -7.17 -2.45
N TYR A 114 -13.46 -6.77 -1.50
CA TYR A 114 -12.74 -7.73 -0.66
C TYR A 114 -13.58 -8.53 0.35
N ASN A 115 -14.90 -8.29 0.49
CA ASN A 115 -15.76 -9.26 1.20
C ASN A 115 -15.98 -10.57 0.41
N LYS A 116 -15.46 -10.64 -0.83
CA LYS A 116 -15.55 -11.80 -1.73
C LYS A 116 -14.24 -12.56 -1.86
N ILE A 117 -13.20 -12.21 -1.08
CA ILE A 117 -11.95 -12.97 -1.03
C ILE A 117 -12.21 -14.34 -0.41
N LYS A 118 -11.40 -15.32 -0.83
CA LYS A 118 -11.48 -16.64 -0.23
C LYS A 118 -10.65 -16.68 1.06
N PRO A 119 -11.08 -17.40 2.12
CA PRO A 119 -10.29 -17.52 3.34
C PRO A 119 -8.86 -18.02 3.10
N GLU A 120 -8.67 -18.88 2.09
CA GLU A 120 -7.36 -19.42 1.71
C GLU A 120 -6.42 -18.32 1.16
N GLU A 121 -6.94 -17.20 0.66
CA GLU A 121 -6.14 -16.07 0.16
C GLU A 121 -5.53 -15.24 1.32
N ILE A 122 -6.00 -15.42 2.56
CA ILE A 122 -5.55 -14.65 3.73
C ILE A 122 -4.20 -15.16 4.21
N VAL A 123 -3.22 -14.26 4.30
CA VAL A 123 -1.87 -14.54 4.82
C VAL A 123 -1.92 -14.63 6.34
N PHE A 124 -2.34 -13.56 6.99
CA PHE A 124 -2.61 -13.47 8.43
C PHE A 124 -3.34 -12.15 8.73
N GLN A 125 -3.81 -12.01 9.96
CA GLN A 125 -4.32 -10.76 10.53
C GLN A 125 -3.24 -10.15 11.42
N MET A 126 -2.84 -8.91 11.15
CA MET A 126 -1.85 -8.21 11.95
C MET A 126 -2.51 -7.43 13.09
N ILE A 127 -1.94 -7.57 14.28
CA ILE A 127 -2.42 -6.96 15.50
C ILE A 127 -1.27 -6.20 16.14
N ARG A 128 -1.46 -4.89 16.33
CA ARG A 128 -0.51 -4.07 17.07
C ARG A 128 -0.73 -4.31 18.57
N SER A 129 0.28 -4.85 19.25
CA SER A 129 0.28 -4.95 20.71
C SER A 129 0.38 -3.55 21.29
N GLU A 130 -0.58 -3.16 22.14
CA GLU A 130 -0.44 -1.93 22.92
C GLU A 130 0.72 -2.11 23.91
N THR A 131 1.65 -1.17 23.93
CA THR A 131 2.56 -1.04 25.06
C THR A 131 1.70 -0.62 26.25
N GLU A 132 1.63 -1.46 27.29
CA GLU A 132 1.03 -1.11 28.57
C GLU A 132 1.72 0.15 29.11
N HIS A 133 1.17 1.33 28.81
CA HIS A 133 1.34 2.46 29.71
C HIS A 133 0.35 2.22 30.84
N CYS A 134 0.84 1.62 31.92
CA CYS A 134 0.13 1.53 33.19
C CYS A 134 -0.32 2.94 33.61
N VAL A 135 -1.58 3.28 33.35
CA VAL A 135 -2.26 4.34 34.06
C VAL A 135 -3.13 3.64 35.08
N ASP A 136 -2.69 3.67 36.34
CA ASP A 136 -3.50 3.34 37.51
C ASP A 136 -4.87 4.01 37.34
N SER A 137 -5.90 3.20 37.13
CA SER A 137 -7.29 3.64 37.18
C SER A 137 -7.96 2.99 38.39
N ASP A 138 -7.43 3.35 39.56
CA ASP A 138 -8.23 3.33 40.77
C ASP A 138 -9.24 4.48 40.70
N LYS A 139 -10.52 4.12 40.86
CA LYS A 139 -11.73 4.94 41.06
C LYS A 139 -12.45 5.41 39.78
N VAL A 140 -13.66 4.90 39.58
CA VAL A 140 -14.96 5.58 39.84
C VAL A 140 -16.06 4.50 39.80
N HIS A 141 -16.56 4.05 40.96
CA HIS A 141 -17.89 4.38 41.50
C HIS A 141 -19.07 4.26 40.52
N GLY A 142 -19.88 3.22 40.73
CA GLY A 142 -21.04 2.90 39.92
C GLY A 142 -22.22 3.85 40.08
N SER A 143 -23.16 3.73 39.15
CA SER A 143 -24.60 3.90 39.37
C SER A 143 -25.37 3.30 38.19
N SER A 144 -26.17 2.28 38.49
CA SER A 144 -27.23 1.71 37.66
C SER A 144 -28.36 2.72 37.40
N VAL A 145 -29.00 2.69 36.22
CA VAL A 145 -30.48 2.70 36.08
C VAL A 145 -30.90 2.01 34.76
N ASN A 146 -31.93 1.15 34.88
CA ASN A 146 -32.67 0.35 33.89
C ASN A 146 -33.41 1.21 32.82
N GLY A 147 -33.65 0.76 31.58
CA GLY A 147 -34.64 -0.22 31.08
C GLY A 147 -35.30 0.41 29.83
N MET A 148 -35.62 -0.23 28.71
CA MET A 148 -36.70 -1.21 28.47
C MET A 148 -36.84 -1.38 26.93
N GLY A 149 -37.17 -2.59 26.44
CA GLY A 149 -37.96 -2.76 25.21
C GLY A 149 -37.30 -3.44 24.01
N THR A 150 -37.19 -4.77 24.04
CA THR A 150 -37.00 -5.62 22.87
C THR A 150 -38.33 -5.88 22.16
N SER A 151 -38.34 -5.79 20.83
CA SER A 151 -39.40 -6.35 19.99
C SER A 151 -38.76 -7.16 18.85
N ASP A 152 -38.99 -8.47 18.93
CA ASP A 152 -38.61 -9.47 17.94
C ASP A 152 -39.32 -9.26 16.59
N CYS A 153 -38.57 -9.32 15.51
CA CYS A 153 -39.09 -9.55 14.16
C CYS A 153 -38.28 -10.67 13.50
N LYS A 154 -38.82 -11.90 13.54
CA LYS A 154 -38.38 -13.02 12.70
C LYS A 154 -39.04 -12.90 11.33
N SER A 155 -38.25 -12.86 10.27
CA SER A 155 -38.68 -13.41 8.97
C SER A 155 -37.45 -13.87 8.18
N GLY A 156 -37.48 -15.14 7.79
CA GLY A 156 -36.36 -15.82 7.16
C GLY A 156 -36.05 -15.33 5.75
N SER A 157 -34.77 -15.39 5.42
CA SER A 157 -34.31 -15.59 4.06
C SER A 157 -33.09 -16.52 4.12
N THR A 158 -33.05 -17.44 3.15
CA THR A 158 -31.97 -18.40 2.88
C THR A 158 -30.60 -17.73 2.97
N HIS A 159 -29.89 -18.00 4.05
CA HIS A 159 -28.51 -17.56 4.24
C HIS A 159 -27.61 -18.31 3.26
N GLN A 160 -27.27 -17.65 2.15
CA GLN A 160 -25.96 -17.88 1.54
C GLN A 160 -24.94 -17.52 2.61
N ARG A 161 -24.26 -18.53 3.15
CA ARG A 161 -23.32 -18.43 4.27
C ARG A 161 -22.16 -17.53 3.82
N CYS A 162 -22.31 -16.23 4.00
CA CYS A 162 -21.23 -15.25 3.90
C CYS A 162 -20.25 -15.62 5.02
N CYS A 163 -19.02 -15.95 4.68
CA CYS A 163 -17.96 -16.09 5.66
C CYS A 163 -17.71 -14.68 6.22
N ILE A 164 -18.44 -14.30 7.27
CA ILE A 164 -18.15 -13.08 8.02
C ILE A 164 -16.83 -13.37 8.72
N LEU A 165 -15.74 -12.88 8.13
CA LEU A 165 -14.46 -12.78 8.80
C LEU A 165 -14.64 -11.76 9.93
N GLU A 166 -14.75 -12.25 11.16
CA GLU A 166 -14.73 -11.39 12.34
C GLU A 166 -13.30 -10.88 12.56
N CYS A 167 -12.99 -9.74 11.94
CA CYS A 167 -11.78 -8.99 12.24
C CYS A 167 -11.92 -8.33 13.62
N LYS A 168 -11.08 -8.72 14.58
CA LYS A 168 -10.96 -8.02 15.88
C LYS A 168 -10.67 -6.53 15.64
N GLY A 169 -11.34 -5.64 16.39
CA GLY A 169 -11.10 -4.19 16.27
C GLY A 169 -9.62 -3.84 16.42
N GLY A 170 -9.12 -2.93 15.57
CA GLY A 170 -7.71 -2.52 15.56
C GLY A 170 -6.75 -3.41 14.78
N CYS A 171 -7.25 -4.40 14.03
CA CYS A 171 -6.40 -5.26 13.18
C CYS A 171 -6.33 -4.80 11.72
N THR A 172 -5.27 -5.20 11.03
CA THR A 172 -5.17 -5.11 9.57
C THR A 172 -5.09 -6.50 8.96
N LEU A 173 -5.95 -6.79 7.99
CA LEU A 173 -5.95 -8.06 7.27
C LEU A 173 -4.90 -8.02 6.15
N VAL A 174 -4.07 -9.07 6.08
CA VAL A 174 -3.07 -9.25 5.02
C VAL A 174 -3.54 -10.38 4.09
N VAL A 175 -3.70 -10.06 2.82
CA VAL A 175 -4.24 -10.99 1.80
C VAL A 175 -3.30 -11.01 0.61
N ILE A 176 -3.10 -12.17 -0.03
CA ILE A 176 -2.31 -12.19 -1.28
C ILE A 176 -2.98 -11.34 -2.35
N ASN A 177 -2.18 -10.64 -3.15
CA ASN A 177 -2.67 -10.15 -4.42
C ASN A 177 -2.63 -11.29 -5.43
N VAL A 178 -3.79 -11.88 -5.74
CA VAL A 178 -3.91 -12.99 -6.69
C VAL A 178 -3.48 -12.64 -8.13
N SER A 179 -3.21 -11.37 -8.44
CA SER A 179 -2.55 -10.90 -9.67
C SER A 179 -1.23 -10.18 -9.32
N PRO A 180 -0.21 -10.94 -8.87
CA PRO A 180 0.97 -10.41 -8.23
C PRO A 180 1.83 -9.66 -9.24
N LEU A 181 2.37 -8.54 -8.78
CA LEU A 181 3.23 -7.65 -9.58
C LEU A 181 4.68 -8.07 -9.40
N GLU A 182 5.02 -8.41 -8.17
CA GLU A 182 6.33 -8.83 -7.72
C GLU A 182 6.17 -9.83 -6.55
N PHE A 183 7.26 -10.48 -6.16
CA PHE A 183 7.37 -11.32 -4.97
C PHE A 183 6.83 -10.63 -3.71
N GLY A 184 6.12 -11.41 -2.90
CA GLY A 184 5.47 -10.94 -1.68
C GLY A 184 4.35 -9.92 -1.91
N HIS A 185 3.83 -9.75 -3.13
CA HIS A 185 2.75 -8.81 -3.38
C HIS A 185 1.46 -9.22 -2.64
N VAL A 186 1.13 -8.44 -1.61
CA VAL A 186 -0.03 -8.56 -0.73
C VAL A 186 -0.83 -7.26 -0.70
N LEU A 187 -2.03 -7.35 -0.14
CA LEU A 187 -2.94 -6.25 0.13
C LEU A 187 -3.10 -6.11 1.63
N PHE A 188 -2.99 -4.88 2.13
CA PHE A 188 -3.31 -4.53 3.50
C PHE A 188 -4.64 -3.81 3.52
N MET A 189 -5.59 -4.30 4.30
CA MET A 189 -6.91 -3.70 4.40
C MET A 189 -7.39 -3.69 5.85
N PRO A 190 -8.15 -2.67 6.25
CA PRO A 190 -8.89 -2.74 7.50
C PRO A 190 -9.95 -3.85 7.42
N ASP A 191 -10.82 -3.97 8.42
CA ASP A 191 -11.95 -4.89 8.34
C ASP A 191 -12.77 -4.63 7.05
N PRO A 192 -12.79 -5.58 6.09
CA PRO A 192 -13.49 -5.41 4.83
C PRO A 192 -15.01 -5.29 5.01
N SER A 193 -15.56 -5.71 6.15
CA SER A 193 -16.99 -5.57 6.47
C SER A 193 -17.41 -4.11 6.60
N LEU A 194 -16.48 -3.20 6.93
CA LEU A 194 -16.72 -1.76 7.01
C LEU A 194 -17.01 -1.12 5.64
N CYS A 195 -16.72 -1.82 4.54
CA CYS A 195 -17.03 -1.38 3.17
C CYS A 195 -16.50 0.03 2.86
N LEU A 196 -15.32 0.37 3.39
CA LEU A 196 -14.73 1.69 3.21
C LEU A 196 -14.36 1.89 1.73
N PRO A 197 -14.73 3.04 1.11
CA PRO A 197 -14.29 3.35 -0.25
C PRO A 197 -12.76 3.47 -0.30
N GLN A 198 -12.18 3.45 -1.50
CA GLN A 198 -10.73 3.60 -1.71
C GLN A 198 -10.27 5.05 -1.45
N ILE A 199 -10.38 5.48 -0.20
CA ILE A 199 -9.99 6.76 0.38
C ILE A 199 -9.16 6.43 1.62
N LEU A 200 -7.95 6.96 1.69
CA LEU A 200 -6.98 6.62 2.73
C LEU A 200 -7.45 7.10 4.10
N THR A 201 -7.25 6.28 5.14
CA THR A 201 -7.58 6.59 6.53
C THR A 201 -6.30 6.68 7.37
N GLU A 202 -6.33 7.46 8.46
CA GLU A 202 -5.19 7.59 9.38
C GLU A 202 -4.67 6.24 9.90
N ASP A 203 -5.55 5.34 10.33
CA ASP A 203 -5.17 4.04 10.89
C ASP A 203 -4.43 3.16 9.87
N LEU A 204 -4.97 3.04 8.66
CA LEU A 204 -4.33 2.27 7.60
C LEU A 204 -3.03 2.93 7.12
N MET A 205 -2.96 4.26 7.08
CA MET A 205 -1.73 4.98 6.75
C MET A 205 -0.65 4.75 7.82
N LEU A 206 -1.02 4.81 9.11
CA LEU A 206 -0.12 4.48 10.21
C LEU A 206 0.40 3.05 10.07
N PHE A 207 -0.48 2.08 9.86
CA PHE A 207 -0.07 0.70 9.58
C PHE A 207 0.89 0.60 8.39
N GLY A 208 0.61 1.33 7.31
CA GLY A 208 1.49 1.39 6.13
C GLY A 208 2.92 1.85 6.48
N LEU A 209 3.07 2.85 7.35
CA LEU A 209 4.39 3.29 7.85
C LEU A 209 5.05 2.23 8.73
N GLU A 210 4.30 1.67 9.68
CA GLU A 210 4.80 0.65 10.62
C GLU A 210 5.25 -0.61 9.87
N SER A 211 4.51 -1.07 8.87
CA SER A 211 4.88 -2.24 8.08
C SER A 211 6.22 -2.08 7.34
N VAL A 212 6.54 -0.86 6.88
CA VAL A 212 7.86 -0.56 6.29
C VAL A 212 8.97 -0.57 7.33
N LEU A 213 8.68 -0.25 8.60
CA LEU A 213 9.63 -0.38 9.70
C LEU A 213 9.78 -1.82 10.20
N LEU A 214 8.76 -2.67 10.07
CA LEU A 214 8.86 -4.08 10.44
C LEU A 214 9.79 -4.86 9.50
N SER A 215 9.97 -4.40 8.27
CA SER A 215 10.86 -5.03 7.30
C SER A 215 12.32 -4.64 7.51
N ALA A 216 13.21 -5.64 7.55
CA ALA A 216 14.65 -5.44 7.43
C ALA A 216 15.13 -5.44 5.96
N HIS A 217 14.24 -5.66 5.01
CA HIS A 217 14.54 -5.56 3.58
C HIS A 217 14.40 -4.11 3.08
N PRO A 218 15.46 -3.48 2.51
CA PRO A 218 15.38 -2.10 2.04
C PRO A 218 14.39 -1.92 0.87
N GLY A 219 14.17 -2.98 0.10
CA GLY A 219 13.23 -3.02 -1.02
C GLY A 219 11.77 -3.34 -0.69
N PHE A 220 11.40 -3.53 0.58
CA PHE A 220 9.99 -3.69 0.95
C PHE A 220 9.28 -2.33 0.87
N ARG A 221 8.18 -2.29 0.13
CA ARG A 221 7.47 -1.05 -0.22
C ARG A 221 5.98 -1.21 -0.02
N VAL A 222 5.37 -0.08 0.31
CA VAL A 222 3.92 0.01 0.47
C VAL A 222 3.38 1.11 -0.42
N GLY A 223 2.19 0.94 -0.97
CA GLY A 223 1.63 1.92 -1.90
C GLY A 223 0.12 1.98 -1.91
N PHE A 224 -0.38 3.13 -2.33
CA PHE A 224 -1.80 3.40 -2.50
C PHE A 224 -2.06 4.03 -3.86
N ASN A 225 -3.13 3.60 -4.50
CA ASN A 225 -3.69 4.25 -5.67
C ASN A 225 -5.08 4.78 -5.28
N SER A 226 -5.37 6.05 -5.54
CA SER A 226 -6.73 6.56 -5.42
C SER A 226 -7.60 6.06 -6.58
N LEU A 227 -8.92 6.17 -6.43
CA LEU A 227 -9.80 6.15 -7.60
C LEU A 227 -9.37 7.24 -8.60
N GLY A 228 -9.38 6.94 -9.90
CA GLY A 228 -8.80 7.81 -10.93
C GLY A 228 -7.26 7.82 -10.99
N GLY A 229 -6.59 7.32 -9.94
CA GLY A 229 -5.14 7.08 -9.85
C GLY A 229 -4.76 5.63 -10.17
N PHE A 230 -5.54 4.92 -10.99
CA PHE A 230 -5.38 3.50 -11.33
C PHE A 230 -5.65 2.47 -10.22
N ALA A 231 -6.36 2.85 -9.15
CA ALA A 231 -7.03 1.86 -8.31
C ALA A 231 -7.98 0.99 -9.14
N SER A 232 -7.98 -0.32 -8.90
CA SER A 232 -8.79 -1.28 -9.68
C SER A 232 -10.07 -1.73 -9.00
N VAL A 233 -10.16 -1.48 -7.69
CA VAL A 233 -11.26 -1.90 -6.82
C VAL A 233 -11.58 -0.72 -5.90
N ASN A 234 -12.85 -0.33 -5.81
CA ASN A 234 -13.29 0.66 -4.84
C ASN A 234 -13.59 0.02 -3.48
N HIS A 235 -12.53 -0.41 -2.79
CA HIS A 235 -12.59 -0.90 -1.42
C HIS A 235 -11.21 -0.68 -0.79
N LEU A 236 -11.14 0.05 0.32
CA LEU A 236 -9.90 0.53 0.92
C LEU A 236 -8.82 -0.57 1.09
N HIS A 237 -7.68 -0.37 0.43
CA HIS A 237 -6.49 -1.20 0.57
C HIS A 237 -5.20 -0.44 0.25
N LEU A 238 -4.11 -0.89 0.87
CA LEU A 238 -2.73 -0.64 0.45
C LEU A 238 -2.16 -1.87 -0.25
N HIS A 239 -1.15 -1.67 -1.08
CA HIS A 239 -0.30 -2.70 -1.65
C HIS A 239 0.97 -2.84 -0.80
N GLY A 240 1.45 -4.04 -0.56
CA GLY A 240 2.80 -4.32 -0.03
C GLY A 240 3.53 -5.30 -0.94
N PHE A 241 4.82 -5.10 -1.20
CA PHE A 241 5.64 -6.01 -2.05
C PHE A 241 7.15 -5.78 -1.85
N TYR A 242 7.97 -6.74 -2.29
CA TYR A 242 9.43 -6.65 -2.24
C TYR A 242 10.01 -6.47 -3.64
N LEU A 243 10.65 -5.34 -3.94
CA LEU A 243 11.44 -5.21 -5.16
C LEU A 243 12.92 -5.11 -4.80
N ASP A 244 13.73 -6.05 -5.23
CA ASP A 244 15.15 -6.14 -4.85
C ASP A 244 16.08 -5.27 -5.71
N HIS A 245 15.67 -4.02 -5.93
CA HIS A 245 16.42 -3.01 -6.67
C HIS A 245 16.27 -1.65 -5.99
N ASP A 246 17.33 -0.86 -5.96
CA ASP A 246 17.27 0.54 -5.56
C ASP A 246 16.49 1.37 -6.57
N LEU A 247 15.59 2.22 -6.07
CA LEU A 247 14.88 3.20 -6.89
C LEU A 247 15.43 4.60 -6.64
N PHE A 248 15.57 5.39 -7.70
CA PHE A 248 16.06 6.76 -7.63
C PHE A 248 15.26 7.65 -6.65
N ILE A 249 13.96 7.38 -6.51
CA ILE A 249 13.06 8.12 -5.61
C ILE A 249 13.48 8.04 -4.14
N GLU A 250 14.20 6.99 -3.74
CA GLU A 250 14.65 6.78 -2.36
C GLU A 250 15.71 7.78 -1.92
N SER A 251 16.46 8.33 -2.87
CA SER A 251 17.54 9.29 -2.64
C SER A 251 17.37 10.59 -3.40
N SER A 252 16.20 10.83 -4.01
CA SER A 252 15.93 12.04 -4.77
C SER A 252 16.06 13.29 -3.91
N SER A 253 16.62 14.36 -4.48
CA SER A 253 16.72 15.64 -3.78
C SER A 253 15.36 16.34 -3.73
N SER A 254 15.11 17.11 -2.67
CA SER A 254 13.85 17.82 -2.46
C SER A 254 14.06 19.20 -1.85
N LYS A 255 13.04 20.05 -1.95
CA LYS A 255 12.99 21.37 -1.33
C LYS A 255 11.93 21.37 -0.22
N PRO A 256 12.21 21.90 0.98
CA PRO A 256 11.21 21.96 2.04
C PRO A 256 10.06 22.90 1.64
N LEU A 257 8.83 22.47 1.93
CA LEU A 257 7.60 23.27 1.79
C LEU A 257 7.07 23.71 3.16
N CYS A 258 6.98 22.76 4.10
CA CYS A 258 6.63 23.00 5.50
C CYS A 258 7.61 22.20 6.40
N PRO A 259 8.77 22.79 6.77
CA PRO A 259 9.79 22.13 7.59
C PRO A 259 9.26 21.54 8.90
N GLU A 260 8.31 22.23 9.54
CA GLU A 260 7.65 21.83 10.79
C GLU A 260 6.92 20.49 10.70
N MET A 261 6.55 20.06 9.49
CA MET A 261 5.90 18.77 9.21
C MET A 261 6.81 17.78 8.45
N ASN A 262 8.08 18.13 8.21
CA ASN A 262 8.97 17.42 7.28
C ASN A 262 8.33 17.22 5.89
N PHE A 263 7.57 18.22 5.44
CA PHE A 263 6.88 18.21 4.16
C PHE A 263 7.70 18.94 3.10
N HIS A 264 7.99 18.25 2.00
CA HIS A 264 8.92 18.66 0.96
C HIS A 264 8.31 18.50 -0.43
N LEU A 265 8.96 19.11 -1.42
CA LEU A 265 8.66 18.97 -2.84
C LEU A 265 9.88 18.41 -3.57
N ILE A 266 9.69 17.29 -4.25
CA ILE A 266 10.63 16.81 -5.26
C ILE A 266 10.24 17.50 -6.57
N THR A 267 11.08 18.43 -7.03
CA THR A 267 10.80 19.22 -8.23
C THR A 267 11.30 18.57 -9.52
N HIS A 268 12.04 17.46 -9.42
CA HIS A 268 12.68 16.83 -10.56
C HIS A 268 12.43 15.31 -10.60
N PHE A 269 12.02 14.87 -11.80
CA PHE A 269 12.00 13.50 -12.34
C PHE A 269 11.01 12.45 -11.77
N PRO A 270 10.42 11.61 -12.62
CA PRO A 270 9.74 11.98 -13.88
C PRO A 270 8.48 12.83 -13.64
N ALA A 271 8.11 13.02 -12.37
CA ALA A 271 6.89 13.66 -11.96
C ALA A 271 7.14 14.41 -10.66
N PRO A 272 6.76 15.70 -10.56
CA PRO A 272 6.78 16.41 -9.29
C PRO A 272 5.99 15.65 -8.23
N SER A 273 6.56 15.52 -7.04
CA SER A 273 5.93 14.79 -5.95
C SER A 273 6.07 15.52 -4.63
N PHE A 274 5.03 15.44 -3.81
CA PHE A 274 5.12 15.86 -2.42
C PHE A 274 5.74 14.73 -1.60
N LEU A 275 6.62 15.08 -0.68
CA LEU A 275 7.37 14.13 0.13
C LEU A 275 7.19 14.43 1.62
N PHE A 276 6.71 13.44 2.37
CA PHE A 276 6.93 13.39 3.81
C PHE A 276 8.14 12.52 4.14
N TYR A 277 8.93 12.97 5.10
CA TYR A 277 10.02 12.19 5.68
C TYR A 277 9.82 11.99 7.18
N THR A 278 10.11 10.78 7.66
CA THR A 278 10.23 10.48 9.10
C THR A 278 11.40 9.53 9.32
N ASP A 279 12.09 9.68 10.44
CA ASP A 279 13.11 8.73 10.92
C ASP A 279 12.51 7.54 11.70
N GLY A 280 11.18 7.40 11.67
CA GLY A 280 10.43 6.39 12.40
C GLY A 280 9.82 6.92 13.71
N ARG A 281 10.12 8.16 14.10
CA ARG A 281 9.47 8.82 15.25
C ARG A 281 8.18 9.52 14.83
N ASN A 282 7.28 9.71 15.79
CA ASN A 282 6.01 10.45 15.61
C ASN A 282 5.14 9.96 14.44
N LEU A 283 5.15 8.64 14.16
CA LEU A 283 4.46 8.04 13.00
C LEU A 283 2.97 8.43 12.94
N LYS A 284 2.30 8.52 14.09
CA LYS A 284 0.89 8.93 14.16
C LYS A 284 0.67 10.34 13.60
N SER A 285 1.51 11.31 14.00
CA SER A 285 1.45 12.68 13.48
C SER A 285 1.80 12.73 11.98
N THR A 286 2.79 11.95 11.55
CA THR A 286 3.13 11.83 10.12
C THR A 286 1.95 11.27 9.31
N ALA A 287 1.31 10.19 9.78
CA ALA A 287 0.14 9.59 9.14
C ALA A 287 -1.04 10.58 9.05
N GLN A 288 -1.29 11.34 10.12
CA GLN A 288 -2.29 12.41 10.16
C GLN A 288 -2.03 13.49 9.11
N ASN A 289 -0.78 13.98 9.02
CA ASN A 289 -0.44 15.02 8.05
C ASN A 289 -0.51 14.51 6.60
N ILE A 290 -0.13 13.24 6.36
CA ILE A 290 -0.32 12.59 5.06
C ILE A 290 -1.81 12.52 4.70
N CYS A 291 -2.66 12.10 5.64
CA CYS A 291 -4.11 12.01 5.42
C CYS A 291 -4.73 13.39 5.15
N LYS A 292 -4.31 14.45 5.86
CA LYS A 292 -4.71 15.83 5.56
C LYS A 292 -4.43 16.20 4.10
N VAL A 293 -3.26 15.85 3.57
CA VAL A 293 -2.91 16.11 2.16
C VAL A 293 -3.79 15.28 1.23
N THR A 294 -3.94 13.97 1.47
CA THR A 294 -4.78 13.13 0.59
C THR A 294 -6.26 13.53 0.63
N ASP A 295 -6.79 13.90 1.80
CA ASP A 295 -8.16 14.38 1.96
C ASP A 295 -8.40 15.69 1.24
N PHE A 296 -7.42 16.60 1.27
CA PHE A 296 -7.45 17.83 0.46
C PHE A 296 -7.56 17.49 -1.04
N LEU A 297 -6.76 16.54 -1.52
CA LEU A 297 -6.81 16.10 -2.92
C LEU A 297 -8.16 15.44 -3.25
N VAL A 298 -8.69 14.59 -2.37
CA VAL A 298 -10.01 13.97 -2.52
C VAL A 298 -11.12 15.02 -2.59
N ALA A 299 -11.11 16.00 -1.69
CA ALA A 299 -12.09 17.09 -1.65
C ALA A 299 -12.06 17.94 -2.93
N LYS A 300 -10.89 18.10 -3.53
CA LYS A 300 -10.69 18.78 -4.83
C LYS A 300 -10.91 17.86 -6.05
N ASN A 301 -11.27 16.60 -5.84
CA ASN A 301 -11.43 15.58 -6.88
C ASN A 301 -10.16 15.41 -7.74
N ILE A 302 -8.99 15.47 -7.10
CA ILE A 302 -7.67 15.25 -7.70
C ILE A 302 -7.26 13.80 -7.45
N ALA A 303 -7.02 13.07 -8.55
CA ALA A 303 -6.48 11.71 -8.45
C ALA A 303 -5.04 11.74 -7.95
N HIS A 304 -4.64 10.72 -7.20
CA HIS A 304 -3.31 10.65 -6.62
C HIS A 304 -2.80 9.23 -6.41
N ASN A 305 -1.48 9.12 -6.35
CA ASN A 305 -0.76 7.91 -5.98
C ASN A 305 0.12 8.21 -4.78
N LEU A 306 0.32 7.22 -3.92
CA LEU A 306 1.22 7.30 -2.78
C LEU A 306 2.15 6.09 -2.74
N PHE A 307 3.41 6.32 -2.39
CA PHE A 307 4.45 5.30 -2.30
C PHE A 307 5.32 5.52 -1.08
N ILE A 308 5.39 4.49 -0.24
CA ILE A 308 6.13 4.42 1.02
C ILE A 308 7.34 3.51 0.80
N THR A 309 8.52 4.03 1.09
CA THR A 309 9.77 3.29 0.96
C THR A 309 10.76 3.70 2.04
N ARG A 310 11.70 2.80 2.36
CA ARG A 310 12.92 3.20 3.05
C ARG A 310 13.73 4.14 2.15
N GLY A 311 14.37 5.15 2.73
CA GLY A 311 15.03 6.20 1.95
C GLY A 311 16.00 7.07 2.75
N SER A 312 16.76 7.89 2.04
CA SER A 312 17.68 8.85 2.66
C SER A 312 16.93 10.05 3.23
N ASN A 313 17.52 10.69 4.24
CA ASN A 313 17.02 11.96 4.75
C ASN A 313 17.14 13.04 3.65
N PRO A 314 16.06 13.77 3.31
CA PRO A 314 16.09 14.83 2.30
C PRO A 314 17.04 15.98 2.64
N ASP A 315 17.27 16.27 3.93
CA ASP A 315 18.08 17.41 4.39
C ASP A 315 19.59 17.15 4.36
N THR A 316 20.00 15.87 4.46
CA THR A 316 21.43 15.50 4.49
C THR A 316 22.06 15.37 3.11
N GLY A 317 21.28 15.59 2.04
CA GLY A 317 21.70 15.43 0.65
C GLY A 317 21.94 13.97 0.22
N ASN A 318 22.34 13.79 -1.04
CA ASN A 318 22.46 12.46 -1.70
C ASN A 318 23.67 11.62 -1.21
N GLY A 319 24.40 12.07 -0.17
CA GLY A 319 25.64 11.45 0.30
C GLY A 319 25.48 10.29 1.27
N SER A 320 24.27 10.03 1.79
CA SER A 320 24.04 8.94 2.73
C SER A 320 23.73 7.62 2.01
N GLU A 321 24.58 6.60 2.22
CA GLU A 321 24.30 5.21 1.78
C GLU A 321 23.14 4.58 2.58
N GLY A 322 22.84 5.12 3.77
CA GLY A 322 21.80 4.59 4.65
C GLY A 322 20.37 4.83 4.14
N ARG A 323 19.48 3.89 4.44
CA ARG A 323 18.03 3.90 4.14
C ARG A 323 17.24 3.75 5.44
N ASN A 324 17.60 4.58 6.42
CA ASN A 324 17.12 4.46 7.80
C ASN A 324 15.79 5.21 8.05
N GLY A 325 15.41 6.12 7.17
CA GLY A 325 14.14 6.84 7.26
C GLY A 325 13.09 6.27 6.32
N ILE A 326 11.85 6.73 6.49
CA ILE A 326 10.73 6.46 5.59
C ILE A 326 10.51 7.71 4.73
N ARG A 327 10.39 7.50 3.42
CA ARG A 327 9.95 8.50 2.45
C ARG A 327 8.56 8.13 1.97
N VAL A 328 7.62 9.04 2.12
CA VAL A 328 6.25 8.91 1.58
C VAL A 328 6.08 9.92 0.46
N ASN A 329 6.06 9.42 -0.77
CA ASN A 329 5.87 10.23 -1.97
C ASN A 329 4.40 10.25 -2.35
N ILE A 330 3.88 11.42 -2.69
CA ILE A 330 2.50 11.65 -3.10
C ILE A 330 2.51 12.40 -4.43
N TRP A 331 1.95 11.79 -5.47
CA TRP A 331 1.81 12.42 -6.79
C TRP A 331 0.36 12.79 -7.03
N ALA A 332 0.09 14.09 -7.16
CA ALA A 332 -1.15 14.59 -7.70
C ALA A 332 -1.13 14.49 -9.23
N ARG A 333 -2.22 14.03 -9.85
CA ARG A 333 -2.24 13.71 -11.28
C ARG A 333 -3.61 13.92 -11.91
N LYS A 334 -3.62 14.01 -13.24
CA LYS A 334 -4.87 13.98 -14.02
C LYS A 334 -5.59 12.66 -13.75
N PRO A 335 -6.92 12.68 -13.53
CA PRO A 335 -7.65 11.45 -13.33
C PRO A 335 -7.67 10.62 -14.62
N SER A 336 -7.49 9.31 -14.48
CA SER A 336 -7.69 8.34 -15.53
C SER A 336 -8.98 7.57 -15.25
N PHE A 337 -10.02 7.86 -16.01
CA PHE A 337 -11.30 7.14 -15.96
C PHE A 337 -11.46 6.28 -17.21
N GLY A 338 -11.96 5.07 -17.04
CA GLY A 338 -12.11 4.08 -18.11
C GLY A 338 -10.83 3.34 -18.50
N ALA A 339 -10.95 2.46 -19.50
CA ALA A 339 -9.87 1.57 -19.95
C ALA A 339 -8.89 2.26 -20.91
N LYS A 340 -8.31 3.40 -20.49
CA LYS A 340 -7.16 3.98 -21.19
C LYS A 340 -5.93 3.14 -20.84
N GLU A 341 -5.67 2.14 -21.67
CA GLU A 341 -4.49 1.30 -21.56
C GLU A 341 -3.41 1.80 -22.51
N VAL A 342 -2.25 2.14 -21.95
CA VAL A 342 -1.05 2.32 -22.76
C VAL A 342 -0.46 0.93 -23.04
N SER A 343 0.07 0.74 -24.25
CA SER A 343 0.60 -0.55 -24.72
C SER A 343 1.67 -1.11 -23.77
N ALA A 344 2.63 -0.26 -23.38
CA ALA A 344 3.77 -0.66 -22.58
C ALA A 344 3.41 -0.95 -21.11
N PHE A 345 2.84 0.03 -20.41
CA PHE A 345 2.46 -0.06 -19.00
C PHE A 345 1.46 1.05 -18.63
N ASN A 346 0.67 0.87 -17.56
CA ASN A 346 -0.22 1.92 -17.06
C ASN A 346 0.51 2.69 -15.95
N VAL A 347 0.41 4.02 -15.92
CA VAL A 347 1.12 4.85 -14.92
C VAL A 347 0.34 4.93 -13.60
N ALA A 348 0.66 4.02 -12.67
CA ALA A 348 0.20 4.01 -11.28
C ALA A 348 1.38 4.30 -10.33
N LEU A 349 1.30 3.86 -9.07
CA LEU A 349 2.33 4.14 -8.07
C LEU A 349 3.72 3.56 -8.42
N CYS A 350 3.79 2.35 -8.99
CA CYS A 350 5.06 1.68 -9.27
C CYS A 350 5.85 2.46 -10.33
N GLU A 351 5.16 2.84 -11.40
CA GLU A 351 5.78 3.49 -12.55
C GLU A 351 6.26 4.90 -12.20
N LEU A 352 5.48 5.63 -11.38
CA LEU A 352 5.89 6.92 -10.82
C LEU A 352 7.11 6.80 -9.90
N ALA A 353 7.26 5.68 -9.19
CA ALA A 353 8.38 5.42 -8.30
C ALA A 353 9.65 4.91 -9.01
N GLY A 354 9.57 4.52 -10.28
CA GLY A 354 10.71 4.00 -11.06
C GLY A 354 10.65 2.50 -11.37
N HIS A 355 9.57 1.81 -11.02
CA HIS A 355 9.35 0.37 -11.26
C HIS A 355 8.34 0.15 -12.38
N LEU A 356 8.75 -0.45 -13.49
CA LEU A 356 7.96 -0.56 -14.72
C LEU A 356 7.55 -2.02 -14.99
N PRO A 357 6.33 -2.45 -14.63
CA PRO A 357 5.76 -3.74 -15.03
C PRO A 357 5.31 -3.69 -16.51
N VAL A 358 6.22 -3.99 -17.42
CA VAL A 358 6.00 -3.94 -18.86
C VAL A 358 5.14 -5.14 -19.32
N LYS A 359 4.13 -4.84 -20.13
CA LYS A 359 3.05 -5.78 -20.49
C LYS A 359 3.39 -6.76 -21.63
N ASN A 360 4.36 -6.43 -22.48
CA ASN A 360 4.69 -7.23 -23.66
C ASN A 360 6.19 -7.15 -24.01
N GLN A 361 6.65 -8.12 -24.80
CA GLN A 361 8.07 -8.29 -25.12
C GLN A 361 8.61 -7.19 -26.05
N GLU A 362 7.78 -6.68 -26.96
CA GLU A 362 8.18 -5.64 -27.93
C GLU A 362 8.54 -4.35 -27.20
N ASP A 363 7.60 -3.83 -26.40
CA ASP A 363 7.81 -2.66 -25.56
C ASP A 363 8.94 -2.91 -24.55
N PHE A 364 9.03 -4.10 -23.95
CA PHE A 364 10.13 -4.40 -23.02
C PHE A 364 11.49 -4.35 -23.71
N ASN A 365 11.60 -4.71 -24.99
CA ASN A 365 12.86 -4.66 -25.71
C ASN A 365 13.21 -3.22 -26.12
N SER A 366 12.23 -2.43 -26.58
CA SER A 366 12.43 -1.11 -27.18
C SER A 366 12.40 0.06 -26.18
N ILE A 367 11.83 -0.12 -24.99
CA ILE A 367 11.64 0.94 -23.98
C ILE A 367 12.97 1.59 -23.56
N THR A 368 12.95 2.93 -23.55
CA THR A 368 14.04 3.81 -23.12
C THR A 368 13.59 4.70 -21.97
N GLU A 369 14.52 5.26 -21.21
CA GLU A 369 14.22 6.21 -20.14
C GLU A 369 13.39 7.41 -20.66
N ASP A 370 13.76 7.98 -21.81
CA ASP A 370 13.01 9.07 -22.45
C ASP A 370 11.56 8.69 -22.77
N SER A 371 11.33 7.50 -23.34
CA SER A 371 9.97 7.04 -23.65
C SER A 371 9.12 6.85 -22.39
N VAL A 372 9.74 6.47 -21.26
CA VAL A 372 9.06 6.33 -19.97
C VAL A 372 8.64 7.69 -19.43
N ILE A 373 9.56 8.68 -19.50
CA ILE A 373 9.29 10.06 -19.11
C ILE A 373 8.11 10.61 -19.89
N ASP A 374 8.09 10.43 -21.22
CA ASP A 374 7.00 10.87 -22.08
C ASP A 374 5.66 10.23 -21.69
N ILE A 375 5.64 8.93 -21.39
CA ILE A 375 4.44 8.24 -20.93
C ILE A 375 3.96 8.80 -19.58
N ILE A 376 4.87 9.05 -18.64
CA ILE A 376 4.54 9.59 -17.31
C ILE A 376 4.02 11.02 -17.40
N HIS A 377 4.64 11.87 -18.22
CA HIS A 377 4.22 13.26 -18.43
C HIS A 377 2.75 13.39 -18.86
N ASN A 378 2.22 12.42 -19.61
CA ASN A 378 0.82 12.42 -20.04
C ASN A 378 -0.20 12.37 -18.88
N CYS A 379 0.20 11.91 -17.69
CA CYS A 379 -0.68 11.86 -16.53
C CYS A 379 -0.51 13.01 -15.55
N LEU A 380 0.49 13.88 -15.72
CA LEU A 380 0.76 14.98 -14.80
C LEU A 380 -0.26 16.11 -14.96
N LEU A 381 -0.51 16.82 -13.87
CA LEU A 381 -1.20 18.12 -13.91
C LEU A 381 -0.41 19.12 -14.75
N ALA A 382 -1.05 20.18 -15.23
CA ALA A 382 -0.31 21.27 -15.86
C ALA A 382 0.59 21.98 -14.82
N ASP A 383 1.70 22.59 -15.27
CA ASP A 383 2.70 23.17 -14.36
C ASP A 383 2.12 24.29 -13.48
N ASP A 384 1.21 25.11 -14.03
CA ASP A 384 0.51 26.17 -13.33
C ASP A 384 -0.49 25.60 -12.31
N GLU A 385 -1.25 24.57 -12.70
CA GLU A 385 -2.16 23.83 -11.80
C GLU A 385 -1.40 23.21 -10.63
N PHE A 386 -0.27 22.55 -10.89
CA PHE A 386 0.56 21.90 -9.85
C PHE A 386 1.21 22.93 -8.93
N THR A 387 1.68 24.06 -9.49
CA THR A 387 2.24 25.16 -8.71
C THR A 387 1.19 25.75 -7.77
N GLN A 388 -0.03 26.02 -8.27
CA GLN A 388 -1.12 26.52 -7.45
C GLN A 388 -1.52 25.50 -6.38
N LEU A 389 -1.62 24.21 -6.72
CA LEU A 389 -1.89 23.15 -5.76
C LEU A 389 -0.85 23.11 -4.64
N SER A 390 0.43 23.29 -4.97
CA SER A 390 1.52 23.31 -4.00
C SER A 390 1.36 24.48 -3.01
N LEU A 391 0.97 25.67 -3.50
CA LEU A 391 0.70 26.84 -2.65
C LEU A 391 -0.52 26.62 -1.75
N ASP A 392 -1.62 26.11 -2.32
CA ASP A 392 -2.85 25.85 -1.60
C ASP A 392 -2.63 24.83 -0.46
N LEU A 393 -1.86 23.77 -0.71
CA LEU A 393 -1.53 22.76 0.30
C LEU A 393 -0.69 23.34 1.44
N VAL A 394 0.29 24.18 1.14
CA VAL A 394 1.10 24.85 2.17
C VAL A 394 0.24 25.77 3.03
N GLU A 395 -0.68 26.53 2.42
CA GLU A 395 -1.62 27.36 3.17
C GLU A 395 -2.58 26.52 4.03
N TYR A 396 -3.10 25.41 3.48
CA TYR A 396 -4.00 24.50 4.18
C TYR A 396 -3.35 23.83 5.38
N LEU A 397 -2.11 23.35 5.25
CA LEU A 397 -1.39 22.66 6.33
C LEU A 397 -0.94 23.59 7.46
N ARG A 398 -0.82 24.89 7.21
CA ARG A 398 -0.45 25.89 8.23
C ARG A 398 -1.63 26.42 9.05
N LYS A 399 -2.86 26.14 8.62
CA LYS A 399 -4.09 26.41 9.37
C LYS A 399 -4.36 25.28 10.36
#